data_AF-A0A914KJF1-F1
#
_entry.id   AF-A0A914KJF1-F1
#
_cell.length_a   1.000
_cell.length_b   1.000
_cell.length_c   1.000
_cell.angle_alpha   90.00
_cell.angle_beta   90.00
_cell.angle_gamma   90.00
#
_symmetry.space_group_name_H-M   'P 1'
#
loop_
_entity.id
_entity.type
_entity.pdbx_description
1 polymer ?
#
loop_
_entity_poly.entity_id
_entity_poly.type
_entity_poly.pdbx_seq_one_letter_code
_entity_poly.pdbx_strand_id
1 'polypeptide(L)'
;MRTIIVQQSRGLNLHVQNITYTNDFVHSDVDEQLLFSVPFTANVKLTGIIFSGPLSGSFPSTVRLFKDRGNMSFDDCENAKEDQQIELKQDSDASIDYPLMSSKFNSVGHLTLYFPANFGDEKTIIYTIRLE
;
A
#
# COMPACT_ATOMS: atom_id res chain seq x y z
N MET A 1 13.71 9.03 14.54
CA MET A 1 12.31 8.77 14.92
C MET A 1 11.48 9.02 13.68
N ARG A 2 11.27 7.99 12.85
CA ARG A 2 10.57 8.11 11.56
C ARG A 2 9.07 8.00 11.84
N THR A 3 8.31 9.04 11.48
CA THR A 3 6.89 9.19 11.82
C THR A 3 6.02 8.27 10.97
N ILE A 4 5.13 7.55 11.65
CA ILE A 4 4.00 6.82 11.06
C ILE A 4 2.95 7.87 10.66
N ILE A 5 2.70 8.06 9.37
CA ILE A 5 1.45 8.69 8.92
C ILE A 5 0.44 7.56 8.66
N VAL A 6 -0.32 7.26 9.71
CA VAL A 6 -1.70 6.82 9.55
C VAL A 6 -2.54 8.04 9.89
N GLN A 7 -3.16 8.70 8.92
CA GLN A 7 -4.33 9.51 9.24
C GLN A 7 -5.45 8.55 9.65
N GLN A 8 -5.54 8.27 10.95
CA GLN A 8 -6.69 7.60 11.54
C GLN A 8 -7.75 8.64 11.91
N SER A 9 -8.96 8.37 11.46
CA SER A 9 -10.24 8.65 12.15
C SER A 9 -10.81 10.08 12.11
N ARG A 10 -11.65 10.34 11.10
CA ARG A 10 -13.08 10.59 11.35
C ARG A 10 -13.93 9.87 10.30
N GLY A 11 -14.39 8.67 10.64
CA GLY A 11 -15.58 8.08 10.01
C GLY A 11 -15.38 7.13 8.82
N LEU A 12 -14.33 6.30 8.78
CA LEU A 12 -14.29 5.20 7.81
C LEU A 12 -15.23 4.07 8.26
N ASN A 13 -16.52 4.23 7.95
CA ASN A 13 -17.32 3.06 7.57
C ASN A 13 -16.73 2.59 6.25
N LEU A 14 -16.00 1.47 6.28
CA LEU A 14 -15.64 0.70 5.10
C LEU A 14 -16.93 0.09 4.52
N HIS A 15 -17.77 0.95 3.95
CA HIS A 15 -18.82 0.57 3.02
C HIS A 15 -18.46 1.19 1.68
N VAL A 16 -18.39 0.33 0.68
CA VAL A 16 -18.21 0.62 -0.73
C VAL A 16 -19.05 1.84 -1.14
N GLN A 17 -18.39 2.91 -1.59
CA GLN A 17 -18.74 3.77 -2.72
C GLN A 17 -17.92 5.07 -2.67
N ASN A 18 -17.09 5.27 -3.71
CA ASN A 18 -16.52 6.54 -4.19
C ASN A 18 -16.19 7.61 -3.14
N ILE A 19 -14.91 7.70 -2.76
CA ILE A 19 -14.39 8.86 -2.03
C ILE A 19 -13.51 9.67 -3.01
N THR A 20 -13.87 10.94 -3.18
CA THR A 20 -13.09 11.97 -3.87
C THR A 20 -12.87 13.08 -2.85
N TYR A 21 -11.64 13.26 -2.40
CA TYR A 21 -11.19 14.51 -1.78
C TYR A 21 -10.82 15.50 -2.92
N THR A 22 -10.33 16.68 -2.62
CA THR A 22 -9.89 17.68 -3.63
C THR A 22 -8.39 18.00 -3.56
N ASN A 23 -7.56 17.07 -3.01
CA ASN A 23 -6.10 17.12 -2.82
C ASN A 23 -5.50 15.70 -2.49
N ASP A 24 -5.76 14.68 -3.34
CA ASP A 24 -6.01 13.27 -2.93
C ASP A 24 -4.83 12.29 -3.03
N PHE A 25 -3.64 12.68 -2.60
CA PHE A 25 -2.51 11.76 -2.68
C PHE A 25 -1.74 11.66 -1.39
N VAL A 26 -1.20 10.47 -1.16
CA VAL A 26 -0.21 10.22 -0.11
C VAL A 26 1.16 10.31 -0.74
N HIS A 27 2.11 10.93 -0.03
CA HIS A 27 3.49 10.98 -0.46
C HIS A 27 4.43 10.66 0.69
N SER A 28 5.67 10.28 0.38
CA SER A 28 6.70 10.10 1.40
C SER A 28 7.25 11.44 1.87
N ASP A 29 7.65 11.48 3.15
CA ASP A 29 8.06 12.73 3.79
C ASP A 29 9.57 12.98 3.73
N VAL A 30 10.36 11.89 3.85
CA VAL A 30 11.81 11.97 4.07
C VAL A 30 12.59 11.48 2.86
N ASP A 31 12.30 10.26 2.42
CA ASP A 31 12.98 9.55 1.34
C ASP A 31 11.95 8.82 0.47
N GLU A 32 12.37 7.97 -0.47
CA GLU A 32 11.51 7.23 -1.38
C GLU A 32 10.64 6.16 -0.71
N GLN A 33 10.82 5.88 0.59
CA GLN A 33 10.14 4.77 1.23
C GLN A 33 8.74 5.14 1.74
N LEU A 34 7.78 4.22 1.60
CA LEU A 34 6.44 4.31 2.20
C LEU A 34 6.03 3.01 2.88
N LEU A 35 5.28 3.13 3.98
CA LEU A 35 4.78 2.00 4.75
C LEU A 35 3.35 2.24 5.21
N PHE A 36 2.44 1.31 4.90
CA PHE A 36 1.05 1.34 5.33
C PHE A 36 0.74 0.12 6.20
N SER A 37 -0.04 0.34 7.26
CA SER A 37 -0.51 -0.69 8.19
C SER A 37 -2.04 -0.70 8.16
N VAL A 38 -2.64 -1.76 7.62
CA VAL A 38 -4.09 -1.85 7.36
C VAL A 38 -4.70 -2.96 8.21
N PRO A 39 -5.32 -2.63 9.36
CA PRO A 39 -6.11 -3.59 10.12
C PRO A 39 -7.50 -3.80 9.48
N PHE A 40 -7.95 -5.05 9.42
CA PHE A 40 -9.32 -5.39 9.06
C PHE A 40 -10.16 -5.68 10.31
N THR A 41 -11.45 -5.37 10.27
CA THR A 41 -12.38 -5.63 11.39
C THR A 41 -12.71 -7.11 11.54
N ALA A 42 -12.52 -7.89 10.49
CA ALA A 42 -12.60 -9.34 10.45
C ALA A 42 -11.62 -9.87 9.40
N ASN A 43 -11.29 -11.15 9.45
CA ASN A 43 -10.44 -11.75 8.44
C ASN A 43 -11.09 -11.69 7.06
N VAL A 44 -10.39 -11.13 6.09
CA VAL A 44 -10.83 -11.04 4.70
C VAL A 44 -10.00 -11.93 3.80
N LYS A 45 -10.57 -12.36 2.68
CA LYS A 45 -9.80 -12.95 1.57
C LYS A 45 -9.47 -11.83 0.60
N LEU A 46 -8.20 -11.68 0.27
CA LEU A 46 -7.75 -10.74 -0.76
C LEU A 46 -7.35 -11.52 -2.02
N THR A 47 -7.84 -11.08 -3.16
CA THR A 47 -7.57 -11.63 -4.49
C THR A 47 -6.74 -10.71 -5.36
N GLY A 48 -6.78 -9.41 -5.11
CA GLY A 48 -6.08 -8.42 -5.94
C GLY A 48 -5.74 -7.14 -5.17
N ILE A 49 -4.84 -6.36 -5.75
CA ILE A 49 -4.51 -5.02 -5.29
C ILE A 49 -4.26 -4.12 -6.50
N ILE A 50 -4.80 -2.90 -6.46
CA ILE A 50 -4.68 -1.92 -7.52
C ILE A 50 -4.07 -0.65 -6.92
N PHE A 51 -3.18 -0.02 -7.68
CA PHE A 51 -2.52 1.22 -7.32
C PHE A 51 -2.74 2.26 -8.42
N SER A 52 -2.90 3.52 -8.04
CA SER A 52 -2.76 4.64 -8.97
C SER A 52 -1.89 5.74 -8.40
N GLY A 53 -1.30 6.55 -9.28
CA GLY A 53 -0.34 7.59 -8.92
C GLY A 53 0.11 8.39 -10.14
N PRO A 54 1.14 9.24 -10.00
CA PRO A 54 1.64 10.03 -11.10
C PRO A 54 2.31 9.15 -12.17
N LEU A 55 2.33 9.61 -13.42
CA LEU A 55 3.15 9.00 -14.48
C LEU A 55 4.59 9.53 -14.46
N SER A 56 5.15 9.79 -13.27
CA SER A 56 6.51 10.29 -13.04
C SER A 56 7.35 9.30 -12.23
N GLY A 57 8.64 9.62 -12.03
CA GLY A 57 9.57 8.83 -11.22
C GLY A 57 9.09 8.61 -9.78
N SER A 58 8.13 9.42 -9.32
CA SER A 58 7.57 9.38 -7.97
C SER A 58 6.59 8.22 -7.77
N PHE A 59 6.18 7.50 -8.81
CA PHE A 59 5.33 6.32 -8.65
C PHE A 59 6.13 5.15 -8.04
N PRO A 60 5.57 4.37 -7.11
CA PRO A 60 6.28 3.23 -6.53
C PRO A 60 6.62 2.18 -7.59
N SER A 61 7.85 1.67 -7.59
CA SER A 61 8.29 0.66 -8.57
C SER A 61 8.04 -0.77 -8.07
N THR A 62 7.98 -0.95 -6.76
CA THR A 62 7.80 -2.25 -6.12
C THR A 62 6.96 -2.11 -4.86
N VAL A 63 6.15 -3.11 -4.55
CA VAL A 63 5.50 -3.27 -3.24
C VAL A 63 5.80 -4.65 -2.65
N ARG A 64 6.09 -4.67 -1.35
CA ARG A 64 6.22 -5.87 -0.53
C ARG A 64 5.04 -5.96 0.43
N LEU A 65 4.39 -7.11 0.45
CA LEU A 65 3.20 -7.38 1.24
C LEU A 65 3.55 -8.31 2.40
N PHE A 66 3.12 -7.94 3.60
CA PHE A 66 3.25 -8.77 4.79
C PHE A 66 1.89 -9.00 5.42
N LYS A 67 1.50 -10.27 5.52
CA LYS A 67 0.23 -10.70 6.09
C LYS A 67 0.34 -10.89 7.60
N ASP A 68 -0.65 -10.40 8.32
CA ASP A 68 -0.86 -10.58 9.77
C ASP A 68 0.35 -10.17 10.63
N ARG A 69 1.17 -9.24 10.12
CA ARG A 69 2.28 -8.61 10.83
C ARG A 69 1.95 -7.14 11.09
N GLY A 70 1.35 -6.87 12.25
CA GLY A 70 1.08 -5.50 12.71
C GLY A 70 2.35 -4.81 13.22
N ASN A 71 2.33 -3.47 13.21
CA ASN A 71 3.39 -2.62 13.77
C ASN A 71 4.80 -2.84 13.19
N MET A 72 4.91 -3.27 11.93
CA MET A 72 6.22 -3.36 11.28
C MET A 72 6.83 -1.96 11.14
N SER A 73 8.14 -1.87 11.31
CA SER A 73 8.95 -0.72 10.94
C SER A 73 9.61 -0.93 9.57
N PHE A 74 10.21 0.13 9.01
CA PHE A 74 11.01 0.03 7.78
C PHE A 74 12.13 -1.01 7.91
N ASP A 75 12.86 -0.99 9.03
CA ASP A 75 13.94 -1.96 9.30
C ASP A 75 13.40 -3.40 9.35
N ASP A 76 12.23 -3.62 9.95
CA ASP A 76 11.60 -4.95 9.96
C ASP A 76 11.26 -5.41 8.53
N CYS A 77 10.73 -4.52 7.70
CA CYS A 77 10.36 -4.82 6.32
C CYS A 77 11.57 -5.04 5.38
N GLU A 78 12.72 -4.43 5.68
CA GLU A 78 13.96 -4.66 4.93
C GLU A 78 14.59 -6.02 5.25
N ASN A 79 14.44 -6.50 6.48
CA ASN A 79 15.10 -7.72 6.96
C ASN A 79 14.19 -8.96 6.96
N ALA A 80 12.87 -8.78 6.96
CA ALA A 80 11.92 -9.88 6.96
C ALA A 80 11.57 -10.35 5.54
N LYS A 81 11.34 -11.66 5.39
CA LYS A 81 10.77 -12.22 4.17
C LYS A 81 9.30 -11.79 4.03
N GLU A 82 8.99 -11.21 2.88
CA GLU A 82 7.65 -10.82 2.47
C GLU A 82 6.78 -12.03 2.09
N ASP A 83 5.48 -11.89 2.26
CA ASP A 83 4.52 -12.88 1.79
C ASP A 83 4.39 -12.81 0.27
N GLN A 84 4.43 -11.61 -0.31
CA GLN A 84 4.47 -11.43 -1.76
C GLN A 84 5.12 -10.10 -2.13
N GLN A 85 6.02 -10.11 -3.11
CA GLN A 85 6.55 -8.92 -3.77
C GLN A 85 5.90 -8.77 -5.14
N ILE A 86 5.59 -7.54 -5.54
CA ILE A 86 4.99 -7.20 -6.83
C ILE A 86 5.78 -6.06 -7.44
N GLU A 87 6.23 -6.24 -8.68
CA GLU A 87 6.77 -5.15 -9.50
C GLU A 87 5.62 -4.37 -10.12
N LEU A 88 5.62 -3.07 -9.87
CA LEU A 88 4.55 -2.17 -10.27
C LEU A 88 4.88 -1.50 -11.60
N LYS A 89 3.84 -0.98 -12.25
CA LYS A 89 3.91 -0.15 -13.45
C LYS A 89 3.16 1.13 -13.16
N GLN A 90 3.71 2.23 -13.67
CA GLN A 90 3.06 3.54 -13.55
C GLN A 90 1.66 3.49 -14.15
N ASP A 91 0.68 3.93 -13.36
CA ASP A 91 -0.72 3.90 -13.73
C ASP A 91 -1.44 5.05 -13.03
N SER A 92 -2.00 5.99 -13.80
CA SER A 92 -2.80 7.09 -13.24
C SER A 92 -4.26 6.73 -13.05
N ASP A 93 -4.74 5.69 -13.74
CA ASP A 93 -6.15 5.43 -13.96
C ASP A 93 -6.67 4.23 -13.14
N ALA A 94 -5.80 3.62 -12.31
CA ALA A 94 -6.11 2.43 -11.51
C ALA A 94 -6.66 1.28 -12.38
N SER A 95 -6.02 1.06 -13.53
CA SER A 95 -6.40 0.10 -14.56
C SER A 95 -5.70 -1.26 -14.44
N ILE A 96 -4.58 -1.32 -13.71
CA ILE A 96 -3.80 -2.55 -13.53
C ILE A 96 -4.16 -3.23 -12.21
N ASP A 97 -4.72 -4.44 -12.32
CA ASP A 97 -4.94 -5.36 -11.20
C ASP A 97 -3.72 -6.27 -11.01
N TYR A 98 -3.17 -6.23 -9.80
CA TYR A 98 -2.10 -7.13 -9.38
C TYR A 98 -2.66 -8.28 -8.54
N PRO A 99 -2.69 -9.51 -9.08
CA PRO A 99 -3.28 -10.65 -8.39
C PRO A 99 -2.46 -11.06 -7.17
N LEU A 100 -3.17 -11.34 -6.08
CA LEU A 100 -2.61 -11.87 -4.84
C LEU A 100 -2.71 -13.40 -4.81
N MET A 101 -1.68 -14.04 -4.27
CA MET A 101 -1.67 -15.49 -4.10
C MET A 101 -2.73 -15.91 -3.10
N SER A 102 -3.84 -16.47 -3.57
CA SER A 102 -4.94 -16.93 -2.71
C SER A 102 -4.48 -17.91 -1.61
N SER A 103 -3.44 -18.73 -1.85
CA SER A 103 -2.88 -19.62 -0.82
C SER A 103 -2.27 -18.88 0.37
N LYS A 104 -1.83 -17.63 0.18
CA LYS A 104 -1.27 -16.76 1.22
C LYS A 104 -2.34 -15.85 1.80
N PHE A 105 -3.17 -15.23 0.95
CA PHE A 105 -4.09 -14.16 1.31
C PHE A 105 -5.57 -14.58 1.43
N ASN A 106 -5.87 -15.86 1.74
CA ASN A 106 -7.25 -16.35 1.92
C ASN A 106 -7.95 -15.94 3.24
N SER A 107 -7.19 -15.43 4.20
CA SER A 107 -7.69 -15.05 5.53
C SER A 107 -6.67 -14.09 6.13
N VAL A 108 -6.94 -12.79 6.04
CA VAL A 108 -6.03 -11.69 6.41
C VAL A 108 -6.75 -10.81 7.43
N GLY A 109 -6.22 -10.72 8.64
CA GLY A 109 -6.70 -9.80 9.67
C GLY A 109 -5.94 -8.47 9.68
N HIS A 110 -4.70 -8.48 9.17
CA HIS A 110 -3.88 -7.29 9.01
C HIS A 110 -3.00 -7.38 7.76
N LEU A 111 -2.83 -6.27 7.04
CA LEU A 111 -1.93 -6.19 5.89
C LEU A 111 -0.97 -5.01 6.05
N THR A 112 0.31 -5.28 5.87
CA THR A 112 1.35 -4.25 5.76
C THR A 112 1.80 -4.13 4.30
N LEU A 113 1.78 -2.91 3.77
CA LEU A 113 2.26 -2.56 2.43
C LEU A 113 3.55 -1.75 2.58
N TYR A 114 4.66 -2.28 2.10
CA TYR A 114 5.95 -1.59 2.11
C TYR A 114 6.40 -1.29 0.68
N PHE A 115 6.70 -0.02 0.40
CA PHE A 115 7.22 0.45 -0.88
C PHE A 115 8.67 0.90 -0.65
N PRO A 116 9.66 0.05 -0.97
CA PRO A 116 11.07 0.37 -0.72
C PRO A 116 11.68 1.35 -1.73
N ALA A 117 11.07 1.49 -2.91
CA ALA A 117 11.61 2.27 -4.00
C ALA A 117 10.51 2.76 -4.96
N ASN A 118 10.86 3.76 -5.76
CA ASN A 118 10.05 4.31 -6.85
C ASN A 118 10.81 4.24 -8.18
N PHE A 119 10.32 4.94 -9.20
CA PHE A 119 10.92 5.01 -10.54
C PHE A 119 12.05 6.04 -10.67
N GLY A 120 12.63 6.51 -9.57
CA GLY A 120 13.87 7.30 -9.55
C GLY A 120 13.74 8.74 -9.06
N ASP A 121 12.60 9.13 -8.48
CA ASP A 121 12.43 10.44 -7.82
C ASP A 121 12.72 10.37 -6.32
N GLU A 122 12.90 11.53 -5.68
CA GLU A 122 13.20 11.62 -4.24
C GLU A 122 12.04 11.19 -3.35
N LYS A 123 10.80 11.26 -3.86
CA LYS A 123 9.59 10.98 -3.08
C LYS A 123 8.67 10.03 -3.82
N THR A 124 8.02 9.16 -3.06
CA THR A 124 6.98 8.29 -3.59
C THR A 124 5.63 8.97 -3.43
N ILE A 125 4.77 8.91 -4.45
CA ILE A 125 3.41 9.48 -4.47
C ILE A 125 2.44 8.40 -4.95
N ILE A 126 1.34 8.21 -4.22
CA ILE A 126 0.25 7.30 -4.55
C ILE A 126 -1.08 8.06 -4.43
N TYR A 127 -1.93 7.98 -5.43
CA TYR A 127 -3.26 8.60 -5.45
C TYR A 127 -4.30 7.67 -4.81
N THR A 128 -4.24 6.38 -5.11
CA THR A 128 -5.21 5.41 -4.57
C THR A 128 -4.58 4.03 -4.40
N ILE A 129 -5.00 3.35 -3.34
CA ILE A 129 -4.76 1.92 -3.09
C ILE A 129 -6.13 1.25 -2.96
N ARG A 130 -6.43 0.25 -3.79
CA ARG A 130 -7.66 -0.53 -3.72
C ARG A 130 -7.32 -2.00 -3.48
N LEU A 131 -8.02 -2.61 -2.53
CA LEU A 131 -7.93 -4.03 -2.19
C LEU A 131 -9.19 -4.73 -2.68
N GLU A 132 -9.03 -5.88 -3.34
CA GLU A 132 -10.12 -6.72 -3.85
C GLU A 132 -10.19 -8.07 -3.15
#